data_AF-A0A2K8XLJ0-F1
#
_entry.id   AF-A0A2K8XLJ0-F1
#
_cell.length_a   1.000
_cell.length_b   1.000
_cell.length_c   1.000
_cell.angle_alpha   90.00
_cell.angle_beta   90.00
_cell.angle_gamma   90.00
#
_symmetry.space_group_name_H-M   'P 1'
#
loop_
_entity.id
_entity.type
_entity.pdbx_description
1 polymer ?
#
loop_
_entity_poly.entity_id
_entity_poly.type
_entity_poly.pdbx_seq_one_letter_code
_entity_poly.pdbx_strand_id
1 'polypeptide(L)'
;MKYLKITIVLLFLFTNQISAQEKLTKEERLEWFKDAKLGVFIHWGYYGVKGIGESWSMYHKRISYDDYMAQGKEFTAKNYDPEAWAKLFKKIGARYAVLTTKHHDGVALWDTKLSHLNVLEKTPAKRDLVAPFVDALRKENLKVGLYYSLIDWSHPDYDVVFPRPDTRKNYPQKNQNQLSPWQRFLKFNNGQLKELSDTFKPDLYWFDGDWEKSSEQWRAQSLKDSLLTWNPKVVVNSRLKTYGDYSTPEQGIPVVRPDGAWEFCMTMNNNWGYFPSDTNYKPKSQIIRTFVEVIASGGNLLLNIGPKPDGTIAKEQVERLEALGDWIRKHETAVFNSKAGLPYGHFYGPTMLNKDETKIYLALFDAPKNYISLKGIQNKVKSIKVVGSNQELSFERNGGAAWNNIPGILRIEIPQGKNLDPNVTIIEVELEDALKLYRGHGNAVELNK
;
A
#
# COMPACT_ATOMS: atom_id res chain seq x y z
N MET A 1 -19.75 61.17 -56.01
CA MET A 1 -18.70 61.52 -55.00
C MET A 1 -19.40 61.51 -53.64
N LYS A 2 -19.10 60.71 -52.62
CA LYS A 2 -17.92 59.95 -52.17
C LYS A 2 -18.40 58.66 -51.50
N TYR A 3 -17.62 57.57 -51.65
CA TYR A 3 -17.80 56.31 -50.93
C TYR A 3 -17.36 56.47 -49.47
N LEU A 4 -18.17 56.05 -48.50
CA LEU A 4 -17.77 55.91 -47.10
C LEU A 4 -17.66 54.40 -46.79
N LYS A 5 -16.43 53.89 -46.75
CA LYS A 5 -16.11 52.52 -46.32
C LYS A 5 -16.16 52.47 -44.81
N ILE A 6 -17.10 51.71 -44.25
CA ILE A 6 -17.09 51.34 -42.82
C ILE A 6 -16.34 50.01 -42.70
N THR A 7 -15.11 50.07 -42.23
CA THR A 7 -14.31 48.88 -41.87
C THR A 7 -14.69 48.47 -40.46
N ILE A 8 -15.43 47.37 -40.31
CA ILE A 8 -15.67 46.72 -39.01
C ILE A 8 -14.42 45.91 -38.67
N VAL A 9 -13.66 46.38 -37.68
CA VAL A 9 -12.57 45.61 -37.09
C VAL A 9 -13.17 44.70 -36.02
N LEU A 10 -13.28 43.40 -36.33
CA LEU A 10 -13.59 42.36 -35.35
C LEU A 10 -12.35 42.09 -34.49
N LEU A 11 -12.32 42.62 -33.27
CA LEU A 11 -11.36 42.22 -32.25
C LEU A 11 -11.73 40.82 -31.74
N PHE A 12 -10.99 39.80 -32.14
CA PHE A 12 -11.00 38.50 -31.48
C PHE A 12 -10.24 38.61 -30.15
N LEU A 13 -10.97 38.68 -29.04
CA LEU A 13 -10.43 38.52 -27.69
C LEU A 13 -10.08 37.03 -27.49
N PHE A 14 -8.81 36.68 -27.63
CA PHE A 14 -8.29 35.41 -27.12
C PHE A 14 -8.26 35.48 -25.59
N THR A 15 -9.26 34.88 -24.94
CA THR A 15 -9.20 34.60 -23.50
C THR A 15 -8.21 33.47 -23.28
N ASN A 16 -7.00 33.81 -22.86
CA ASN A 16 -6.08 32.85 -22.27
C ASN A 16 -6.72 32.34 -20.96
N GLN A 17 -7.37 31.18 -21.00
CA GLN A 17 -7.65 30.43 -19.78
C GLN A 17 -6.32 29.97 -19.22
N ILE A 18 -5.77 30.74 -18.28
CA ILE A 18 -4.73 30.28 -17.37
C ILE A 18 -5.39 29.17 -16.56
N SER A 19 -5.17 27.92 -16.96
CA SER A 19 -5.54 26.77 -16.14
C SER A 19 -4.60 26.78 -14.94
N ALA A 20 -5.02 27.42 -13.85
CA ALA A 20 -4.37 27.25 -12.56
C ALA A 20 -4.44 25.76 -12.23
N GLN A 21 -3.29 25.13 -12.01
CA GLN A 21 -3.22 23.71 -11.68
C GLN A 21 -4.05 23.48 -10.41
N GLU A 22 -5.15 22.75 -10.54
CA GLU A 22 -6.08 22.52 -9.43
C GLU A 22 -5.34 21.81 -8.29
N LYS A 23 -5.25 22.47 -7.14
CA LYS A 23 -4.53 21.95 -5.98
C LYS A 23 -5.45 20.98 -5.24
N LEU A 24 -5.28 19.69 -5.52
CA LEU A 24 -6.02 18.63 -4.84
C LEU A 24 -5.80 18.68 -3.32
N THR A 25 -6.88 18.56 -2.57
CA THR A 25 -6.89 18.30 -1.13
C THR A 25 -6.24 16.96 -0.81
N LYS A 26 -5.88 16.74 0.46
CA LYS A 26 -5.34 15.46 0.92
C LYS A 26 -6.34 14.33 0.69
N GLU A 27 -7.60 14.59 0.92
CA GLU A 27 -8.71 13.65 0.83
C GLU A 27 -8.93 13.18 -0.60
N GLU A 28 -8.88 14.08 -1.57
CA GLU A 28 -8.99 13.77 -3.01
C GLU A 28 -7.79 12.93 -3.49
N ARG A 29 -6.57 13.24 -3.05
CA ARG A 29 -5.38 12.41 -3.38
C ARG A 29 -5.51 10.99 -2.84
N LEU A 30 -6.13 10.83 -1.67
CA LEU A 30 -6.29 9.55 -0.98
C LEU A 30 -7.49 8.72 -1.48
N GLU A 31 -8.32 9.22 -2.39
CA GLU A 31 -9.53 8.52 -2.84
C GLU A 31 -9.18 7.15 -3.45
N TRP A 32 -8.29 7.13 -4.44
CA TRP A 32 -7.85 5.88 -5.06
C TRP A 32 -7.20 4.93 -4.04
N PHE A 33 -6.49 5.50 -3.06
CA PHE A 33 -5.74 4.74 -2.07
C PHE A 33 -6.69 4.00 -1.13
N LYS A 34 -7.75 4.65 -0.65
CA LYS A 34 -8.75 4.01 0.24
C LYS A 34 -9.51 2.86 -0.44
N ASP A 35 -9.63 2.89 -1.76
CA ASP A 35 -10.27 1.85 -2.57
C ASP A 35 -9.30 0.73 -3.01
N ALA A 36 -7.99 0.92 -2.81
CA ALA A 36 -6.98 0.04 -3.36
C ALA A 36 -6.99 -1.36 -2.73
N LYS A 37 -7.17 -1.44 -1.40
CA LYS A 37 -7.19 -2.64 -0.53
C LYS A 37 -5.91 -3.47 -0.51
N LEU A 38 -5.33 -3.76 -1.67
CA LEU A 38 -4.17 -4.63 -1.84
C LEU A 38 -3.10 -3.95 -2.68
N GLY A 39 -1.89 -3.88 -2.13
CA GLY A 39 -0.66 -3.56 -2.83
C GLY A 39 0.39 -4.64 -2.66
N VAL A 40 1.39 -4.63 -3.54
CA VAL A 40 2.58 -5.49 -3.44
C VAL A 40 3.81 -4.66 -3.10
N PHE A 41 4.48 -5.00 -2.01
CA PHE A 41 5.78 -4.41 -1.66
C PHE A 41 6.91 -5.24 -2.27
N ILE A 42 7.96 -4.60 -2.76
CA ILE A 42 9.07 -5.28 -3.42
C ILE A 42 10.38 -4.74 -2.84
N HIS A 43 11.02 -5.56 -2.01
CA HIS A 43 12.38 -5.30 -1.52
C HIS A 43 13.37 -6.09 -2.35
N TRP A 44 14.04 -5.38 -3.26
CA TRP A 44 15.01 -5.95 -4.17
C TRP A 44 16.30 -5.13 -4.20
N GLY A 45 17.44 -5.80 -4.09
CA GLY A 45 18.75 -5.17 -3.99
C GLY A 45 19.86 -6.16 -3.65
N TYR A 46 21.04 -5.65 -3.30
CA TYR A 46 22.25 -6.48 -3.06
C TYR A 46 22.06 -7.50 -1.96
N TYR A 47 21.29 -7.15 -0.94
CA TYR A 47 20.99 -8.00 0.20
C TYR A 47 20.34 -9.34 -0.15
N GLY A 48 19.70 -9.44 -1.31
CA GLY A 48 19.16 -10.70 -1.80
C GLY A 48 20.22 -11.69 -2.32
N VAL A 49 21.46 -11.26 -2.55
CA VAL A 49 22.52 -12.08 -3.18
C VAL A 49 22.99 -13.20 -2.28
N LYS A 50 23.46 -12.86 -1.08
CA LYS A 50 23.93 -13.85 -0.10
C LYS A 50 22.86 -14.20 0.94
N GLY A 51 21.63 -13.71 0.75
CA GLY A 51 20.55 -13.99 1.70
C GLY A 51 20.80 -13.37 3.05
N ILE A 52 21.00 -12.05 3.10
CA ILE A 52 21.27 -11.33 4.34
C ILE A 52 20.16 -10.30 4.61
N GLY A 53 19.95 -9.96 5.89
CA GLY A 53 18.99 -8.93 6.27
C GLY A 53 19.40 -7.57 5.70
N GLU A 54 18.46 -6.89 5.06
CA GLU A 54 18.58 -5.90 3.98
C GLU A 54 19.86 -5.06 4.07
N SER A 55 19.80 -3.80 4.43
CA SER A 55 20.99 -3.02 4.78
C SER A 55 21.41 -3.25 6.24
N TRP A 56 20.52 -3.80 7.07
CA TRP A 56 20.68 -3.95 8.52
C TRP A 56 21.86 -4.83 8.93
N SER A 57 22.27 -5.76 8.07
CA SER A 57 23.47 -6.58 8.33
C SER A 57 24.73 -5.72 8.44
N MET A 58 24.86 -4.64 7.65
CA MET A 58 25.96 -3.68 7.80
C MET A 58 25.83 -2.88 9.10
N TYR A 59 24.64 -2.34 9.37
CA TYR A 59 24.39 -1.51 10.55
C TYR A 59 24.70 -2.24 11.86
N HIS A 60 24.30 -3.52 11.95
CA HIS A 60 24.58 -4.39 13.10
C HIS A 60 25.96 -5.04 13.06
N LYS A 61 26.86 -4.64 12.15
CA LYS A 61 28.24 -5.14 12.04
C LYS A 61 28.33 -6.66 11.86
N ARG A 62 27.31 -7.27 11.24
CA ARG A 62 27.27 -8.70 10.91
C ARG A 62 28.05 -9.00 9.62
N ILE A 63 28.25 -7.98 8.80
CA ILE A 63 29.05 -8.00 7.58
C ILE A 63 29.77 -6.65 7.46
N SER A 64 30.98 -6.64 6.89
CA SER A 64 31.69 -5.38 6.61
C SER A 64 30.99 -4.62 5.47
N TYR A 65 31.22 -3.30 5.38
CA TYR A 65 30.72 -2.51 4.26
C TYR A 65 31.21 -3.04 2.91
N ASP A 66 32.49 -3.37 2.82
CA ASP A 66 33.10 -3.83 1.57
C ASP A 66 32.56 -5.21 1.15
N ASP A 67 32.39 -6.14 2.10
CA ASP A 67 31.80 -7.45 1.81
C ASP A 67 30.33 -7.35 1.42
N TYR A 68 29.59 -6.42 2.02
CA TYR A 68 28.22 -6.13 1.64
C TYR A 68 28.14 -5.62 0.20
N MET A 69 28.96 -4.62 -0.13
CA MET A 69 28.98 -4.01 -1.47
C MET A 69 29.51 -4.97 -2.53
N ALA A 70 30.39 -5.91 -2.16
CA ALA A 70 30.91 -6.94 -3.07
C ALA A 70 29.80 -7.83 -3.66
N GLN A 71 28.65 -7.95 -2.99
CA GLN A 71 27.48 -8.68 -3.50
C GLN A 71 26.96 -8.13 -4.83
N GLY A 72 27.15 -6.84 -5.12
CA GLY A 72 26.76 -6.24 -6.40
C GLY A 72 27.37 -6.95 -7.61
N LYS A 73 28.50 -7.65 -7.45
CA LYS A 73 29.15 -8.46 -8.51
C LYS A 73 28.28 -9.64 -8.98
N GLU A 74 27.35 -10.09 -8.16
CA GLU A 74 26.47 -11.25 -8.43
C GLU A 74 25.01 -10.83 -8.63
N PHE A 75 24.69 -9.54 -8.52
CA PHE A 75 23.37 -9.00 -8.79
C PHE A 75 23.16 -8.81 -10.31
N THR A 76 22.50 -9.78 -10.95
CA THR A 76 22.45 -9.83 -12.42
C THR A 76 21.17 -9.28 -13.03
N ALA A 77 20.04 -9.37 -12.34
CA ALA A 77 18.72 -9.06 -12.90
C ALA A 77 18.44 -9.72 -14.28
N LYS A 78 19.12 -10.83 -14.62
CA LYS A 78 19.12 -11.41 -15.99
C LYS A 78 17.74 -11.95 -16.42
N ASN A 79 16.93 -12.36 -15.45
CA ASN A 79 15.59 -12.92 -15.58
C ASN A 79 14.51 -11.93 -15.09
N TYR A 80 14.88 -10.66 -14.87
CA TYR A 80 13.92 -9.62 -14.49
C TYR A 80 12.98 -9.31 -15.66
N ASP A 81 11.71 -9.65 -15.45
CA ASP A 81 10.60 -9.38 -16.35
C ASP A 81 9.50 -8.59 -15.60
N PRO A 82 9.51 -7.25 -15.71
CA PRO A 82 8.52 -6.42 -15.04
C PRO A 82 7.12 -6.57 -15.60
N GLU A 83 6.95 -6.99 -16.86
CA GLU A 83 5.63 -7.25 -17.42
C GLU A 83 5.02 -8.50 -16.79
N ALA A 84 5.81 -9.55 -16.57
CA ALA A 84 5.37 -10.72 -15.83
C ALA A 84 5.00 -10.38 -14.38
N TRP A 85 5.79 -9.53 -13.71
CA TRP A 85 5.47 -9.05 -12.37
C TRP A 85 4.14 -8.28 -12.34
N ALA A 86 3.96 -7.30 -13.23
CA ALA A 86 2.75 -6.49 -13.30
C ALA A 86 1.49 -7.35 -13.61
N LYS A 87 1.61 -8.31 -14.54
CA LYS A 87 0.55 -9.27 -14.85
C LYS A 87 0.18 -10.13 -13.63
N LEU A 88 1.16 -10.60 -12.87
CA LEU A 88 0.92 -11.33 -11.63
C LEU A 88 0.17 -10.44 -10.62
N PHE A 89 0.61 -9.20 -10.40
CA PHE A 89 -0.01 -8.30 -9.44
C PHE A 89 -1.46 -7.96 -9.82
N LYS A 90 -1.73 -7.76 -11.11
CA LYS A 90 -3.10 -7.60 -11.61
C LYS A 90 -3.94 -8.87 -11.43
N LYS A 91 -3.38 -10.05 -11.76
CA LYS A 91 -4.06 -11.35 -11.63
C LYS A 91 -4.56 -11.61 -10.21
N ILE A 92 -3.81 -11.18 -9.20
CA ILE A 92 -4.18 -11.34 -7.79
C ILE A 92 -5.11 -10.23 -7.28
N GLY A 93 -5.43 -9.24 -8.11
CA GLY A 93 -6.29 -8.13 -7.75
C GLY A 93 -5.58 -7.01 -7.00
N ALA A 94 -4.25 -6.92 -6.98
CA ALA A 94 -3.59 -5.73 -6.46
C ALA A 94 -3.99 -4.50 -7.28
N ARG A 95 -3.97 -3.32 -6.65
CA ARG A 95 -4.23 -2.03 -7.32
C ARG A 95 -2.98 -1.17 -7.47
N TYR A 96 -1.91 -1.54 -6.78
CA TYR A 96 -0.65 -0.82 -6.77
C TYR A 96 0.51 -1.73 -6.38
N ALA A 97 1.73 -1.30 -6.67
CA ALA A 97 2.93 -1.94 -6.14
C ALA A 97 3.98 -0.88 -5.79
N VAL A 98 4.84 -1.20 -4.81
CA VAL A 98 5.86 -0.32 -4.26
C VAL A 98 7.22 -0.99 -4.40
N LEU A 99 8.12 -0.40 -5.19
CA LEU A 99 9.48 -0.93 -5.39
C LEU A 99 10.52 -0.11 -4.60
N THR A 100 11.44 -0.79 -3.91
CA THR A 100 12.63 -0.16 -3.32
C THR A 100 13.51 0.45 -4.40
N THR A 101 13.38 1.75 -4.66
CA THR A 101 14.28 2.45 -5.60
C THR A 101 15.70 2.54 -5.04
N LYS A 102 15.80 2.77 -3.73
CA LYS A 102 17.03 2.80 -2.93
C LYS A 102 16.68 2.43 -1.50
N HIS A 103 17.41 1.47 -0.92
CA HIS A 103 17.31 1.11 0.51
C HIS A 103 18.37 1.88 1.34
N HIS A 104 18.49 1.63 2.64
CA HIS A 104 19.46 2.36 3.49
C HIS A 104 20.92 2.12 3.08
N ASP A 105 21.22 1.10 2.26
CA ASP A 105 22.55 0.85 1.72
C ASP A 105 22.99 1.92 0.70
N GLY A 106 22.08 2.74 0.20
CA GLY A 106 22.36 3.80 -0.77
C GLY A 106 22.46 3.33 -2.22
N VAL A 107 22.24 2.04 -2.52
CA VAL A 107 22.33 1.51 -3.88
C VAL A 107 21.06 1.85 -4.65
N ALA A 108 21.19 2.67 -5.70
CA ALA A 108 20.07 3.04 -6.56
C ALA A 108 19.78 1.95 -7.62
N LEU A 109 18.51 1.56 -7.75
CA LEU A 109 18.02 0.66 -8.80
C LEU A 109 17.76 1.35 -10.15
N TRP A 110 17.95 2.67 -10.24
CA TRP A 110 17.80 3.46 -11.46
C TRP A 110 19.11 4.17 -11.80
N ASP A 111 19.21 4.69 -13.03
CA ASP A 111 20.39 5.44 -13.50
C ASP A 111 20.39 6.89 -12.97
N THR A 112 20.61 7.06 -11.67
CA THR A 112 20.70 8.39 -11.04
C THR A 112 21.96 9.12 -11.50
N LYS A 113 21.82 10.40 -11.85
CA LYS A 113 22.97 11.23 -12.25
C LYS A 113 23.73 11.79 -11.05
N LEU A 114 23.25 11.49 -9.85
CA LEU A 114 23.77 12.02 -8.59
C LEU A 114 24.68 11.02 -7.86
N SER A 115 24.82 9.78 -8.30
CA SER A 115 25.74 8.84 -7.69
C SER A 115 26.15 7.76 -8.66
N HIS A 116 27.43 7.36 -8.60
CA HIS A 116 27.94 6.18 -9.27
C HIS A 116 27.54 4.90 -8.52
N LEU A 117 27.01 4.98 -7.29
CA LEU A 117 26.49 3.81 -6.55
C LEU A 117 25.08 3.45 -7.04
N ASN A 118 25.02 2.89 -8.24
CA ASN A 118 23.79 2.44 -8.87
C ASN A 118 23.99 1.09 -9.57
N VAL A 119 22.91 0.37 -9.83
CA VAL A 119 22.94 -0.97 -10.46
C VAL A 119 23.50 -0.94 -11.89
N LEU A 120 23.32 0.16 -12.62
CA LEU A 120 23.82 0.30 -13.98
C LEU A 120 25.36 0.33 -14.03
N GLU A 121 26.01 1.01 -13.10
CA GLU A 121 27.46 1.09 -13.04
C GLU A 121 28.10 -0.07 -12.26
N LYS A 122 27.51 -0.47 -11.14
CA LYS A 122 28.16 -1.32 -10.13
C LYS A 122 27.84 -2.81 -10.22
N THR A 123 26.96 -3.23 -11.13
CA THR A 123 26.51 -4.64 -11.22
C THR A 123 26.54 -5.18 -12.65
N PRO A 124 26.48 -6.52 -12.84
CA PRO A 124 26.22 -7.12 -14.14
C PRO A 124 24.86 -6.79 -14.76
N ALA A 125 23.89 -6.25 -14.01
CA ALA A 125 22.58 -5.87 -14.56
C ALA A 125 22.70 -4.79 -15.64
N LYS A 126 23.62 -3.83 -15.46
CA LYS A 126 23.98 -2.79 -16.46
C LYS A 126 22.80 -2.04 -17.10
N ARG A 127 21.69 -1.90 -16.36
CA ARG A 127 20.46 -1.26 -16.84
C ARG A 127 19.64 -0.65 -15.70
N ASP A 128 18.79 0.30 -16.04
CA ASP A 128 17.75 0.83 -15.16
C ASP A 128 16.69 -0.25 -14.87
N LEU A 129 16.31 -0.40 -13.60
CA LEU A 129 15.33 -1.39 -13.14
C LEU A 129 14.04 -0.74 -12.61
N VAL A 130 13.97 0.59 -12.51
CA VAL A 130 12.79 1.32 -12.05
C VAL A 130 11.93 1.72 -13.25
N ALA A 131 12.51 2.26 -14.32
CA ALA A 131 11.78 2.67 -15.51
C ALA A 131 10.89 1.55 -16.11
N PRO A 132 11.42 0.35 -16.40
CA PRO A 132 10.58 -0.72 -16.97
C PRO A 132 9.54 -1.28 -15.97
N PHE A 133 9.79 -1.19 -14.66
CA PHE A 133 8.79 -1.49 -13.63
C PHE A 133 7.61 -0.51 -13.68
N VAL A 134 7.91 0.79 -13.71
CA VAL A 134 6.90 1.87 -13.79
C VAL A 134 6.05 1.67 -15.06
N ASP A 135 6.67 1.46 -16.21
CA ASP A 135 5.98 1.26 -17.48
C ASP A 135 5.07 0.03 -17.44
N ALA A 136 5.56 -1.10 -16.90
CA ALA A 136 4.77 -2.33 -16.80
C ALA A 136 3.53 -2.17 -15.90
N LEU A 137 3.67 -1.51 -14.75
CA LEU A 137 2.52 -1.21 -13.89
C LEU A 137 1.50 -0.33 -14.60
N ARG A 138 1.95 0.72 -15.29
CA ARG A 138 1.06 1.63 -16.02
C ARG A 138 0.31 0.91 -17.15
N LYS A 139 0.97 0.01 -17.89
CA LYS A 139 0.34 -0.83 -18.92
C LYS A 139 -0.79 -1.70 -18.35
N GLU A 140 -0.62 -2.19 -17.13
CA GLU A 140 -1.63 -3.00 -16.44
C GLU A 140 -2.64 -2.18 -15.63
N ASN A 141 -2.62 -0.85 -15.74
CA ASN A 141 -3.45 0.10 -14.99
C ASN A 141 -3.32 -0.03 -13.46
N LEU A 142 -2.12 -0.35 -13.01
CA LEU A 142 -1.74 -0.37 -11.60
C LEU A 142 -1.12 0.98 -11.21
N LYS A 143 -1.38 1.40 -9.98
CA LYS A 143 -0.75 2.61 -9.42
C LYS A 143 0.72 2.31 -9.07
N VAL A 144 1.56 3.31 -9.30
CA VAL A 144 3.02 3.23 -9.17
C VAL A 144 3.43 3.79 -7.82
N GLY A 145 3.98 2.94 -6.96
CA GLY A 145 4.63 3.33 -5.72
C GLY A 145 6.14 3.18 -5.82
N LEU A 146 6.87 4.16 -5.29
CA LEU A 146 8.32 4.11 -5.14
C LEU A 146 8.67 4.22 -3.66
N TYR A 147 9.30 3.18 -3.15
CA TYR A 147 9.96 3.25 -1.85
C TYR A 147 11.27 4.01 -2.01
N TYR A 148 11.54 4.89 -1.06
CA TYR A 148 12.77 5.65 -1.01
C TYR A 148 13.25 5.79 0.43
N SER A 149 14.44 5.28 0.72
CA SER A 149 15.05 5.53 2.02
C SER A 149 15.62 6.95 2.10
N LEU A 150 15.17 7.70 3.11
CA LEU A 150 15.76 8.99 3.50
C LEU A 150 17.19 8.82 4.01
N ILE A 151 17.48 7.67 4.61
CA ILE A 151 18.81 7.26 5.05
C ILE A 151 19.64 6.82 3.84
N ASP A 152 20.93 7.14 3.88
CA ASP A 152 21.91 6.62 2.93
C ASP A 152 23.23 6.33 3.64
N TRP A 153 23.40 5.10 4.12
CA TRP A 153 24.60 4.69 4.85
C TRP A 153 25.85 4.61 3.96
N SER A 154 25.71 4.80 2.64
CA SER A 154 26.83 4.89 1.71
C SER A 154 27.23 6.32 1.35
N HIS A 155 26.41 7.32 1.65
CA HIS A 155 26.71 8.71 1.33
C HIS A 155 27.80 9.26 2.28
N PRO A 156 28.89 9.89 1.79
CA PRO A 156 30.05 10.26 2.61
C PRO A 156 29.71 11.31 3.69
N ASP A 157 28.68 12.11 3.47
CA ASP A 157 28.19 13.12 4.42
C ASP A 157 27.04 12.60 5.32
N TYR A 158 26.76 11.29 5.32
CA TYR A 158 25.82 10.65 6.25
C TYR A 158 26.60 9.94 7.37
N ASP A 159 26.23 10.22 8.61
CA ASP A 159 26.86 9.64 9.79
C ASP A 159 26.45 8.17 9.97
N VAL A 160 27.41 7.28 10.23
CA VAL A 160 27.17 5.84 10.40
C VAL A 160 27.89 5.31 11.65
N VAL A 161 27.35 4.24 12.23
CA VAL A 161 27.86 3.62 13.47
C VAL A 161 28.81 2.44 13.22
N PHE A 162 29.09 2.13 11.95
CA PHE A 162 29.95 1.03 11.50
C PHE A 162 31.10 1.55 10.63
N PRO A 163 32.24 0.84 10.55
CA PRO A 163 33.36 1.25 9.71
C PRO A 163 33.00 1.25 8.22
N ARG A 164 33.30 2.35 7.52
CA ARG A 164 33.08 2.51 6.08
C ARG A 164 34.26 3.25 5.45
N PRO A 165 34.77 2.83 4.27
CA PRO A 165 35.83 3.56 3.57
C PRO A 165 35.35 4.92 3.08
N ASP A 166 36.27 5.76 2.58
CA ASP A 166 35.87 7.00 1.91
C ASP A 166 35.10 6.68 0.61
N THR A 167 33.81 6.99 0.59
CA THR A 167 32.93 6.76 -0.55
C THR A 167 32.77 7.97 -1.46
N ARG A 168 33.43 9.12 -1.21
CA ARG A 168 33.27 10.37 -1.99
C ARG A 168 33.43 10.19 -3.49
N LYS A 169 34.29 9.26 -3.92
CA LYS A 169 34.46 8.93 -5.35
C LYS A 169 33.17 8.51 -6.04
N ASN A 170 32.19 7.97 -5.30
CA ASN A 170 30.89 7.57 -5.83
C ASN A 170 29.87 8.73 -5.85
N TYR A 171 30.17 9.86 -5.22
CA TYR A 171 29.25 11.01 -5.06
C TYR A 171 29.95 12.28 -5.59
N PRO A 172 29.99 12.46 -6.93
CA PRO A 172 30.88 13.41 -7.60
C PRO A 172 30.35 14.86 -7.62
N GLN A 173 29.44 15.25 -6.71
CA GLN A 173 28.86 16.59 -6.68
C GLN A 173 29.95 17.67 -6.50
N LYS A 174 30.02 18.59 -7.46
CA LYS A 174 30.98 19.70 -7.45
C LYS A 174 30.36 21.00 -6.91
N ASN A 175 31.22 21.94 -6.53
CA ASN A 175 30.85 23.31 -6.15
C ASN A 175 29.89 23.42 -4.96
N GLN A 176 30.11 22.60 -3.94
CA GLN A 176 29.29 22.57 -2.72
C GLN A 176 30.10 22.85 -1.45
N ASN A 177 31.29 23.43 -1.59
CA ASN A 177 32.25 23.64 -0.48
C ASN A 177 31.70 24.58 0.61
N GLN A 178 30.78 25.47 0.24
CA GLN A 178 30.08 26.39 1.13
C GLN A 178 28.91 25.76 1.92
N LEU A 179 28.55 24.51 1.61
CA LEU A 179 27.47 23.79 2.29
C LEU A 179 28.06 22.90 3.40
N SER A 180 27.36 22.79 4.53
CA SER A 180 27.69 21.78 5.54
C SER A 180 27.49 20.36 4.98
N PRO A 181 28.13 19.32 5.56
CA PRO A 181 27.91 17.92 5.15
C PRO A 181 26.43 17.56 5.05
N TRP A 182 25.65 17.89 6.08
CA TRP A 182 24.21 17.63 6.09
C TRP A 182 23.46 18.38 4.98
N GLN A 183 23.81 19.63 4.69
CA GLN A 183 23.19 20.39 3.59
C GLN A 183 23.51 19.79 2.21
N ARG A 184 24.74 19.28 2.01
CA ARG A 184 25.09 18.54 0.79
C ARG A 184 24.28 17.26 0.65
N PHE A 185 24.15 16.50 1.74
CA PHE A 185 23.34 15.30 1.78
C PHE A 185 21.87 15.59 1.45
N LEU A 186 21.24 16.58 2.09
CA LEU A 186 19.86 16.96 1.77
C LEU A 186 19.69 17.41 0.32
N LYS A 187 20.68 18.13 -0.23
CA LYS A 187 20.67 18.54 -1.64
C LYS A 187 20.76 17.33 -2.58
N PHE A 188 21.61 16.36 -2.27
CA PHE A 188 21.68 15.07 -2.97
C PHE A 188 20.34 14.33 -2.90
N ASN A 189 19.79 14.17 -1.69
CA ASN A 189 18.56 13.44 -1.42
C ASN A 189 17.35 14.04 -2.17
N ASN A 190 17.18 15.37 -2.08
CA ASN A 190 16.12 16.09 -2.80
C ASN A 190 16.34 16.04 -4.32
N GLY A 191 17.59 16.03 -4.77
CA GLY A 191 17.92 15.87 -6.19
C GLY A 191 17.46 14.51 -6.73
N GLN A 192 17.73 13.42 -6.01
CA GLN A 192 17.28 12.07 -6.40
C GLN A 192 15.75 11.97 -6.43
N LEU A 193 15.08 12.52 -5.42
CA LEU A 193 13.61 12.57 -5.40
C LEU A 193 13.04 13.42 -6.53
N LYS A 194 13.72 14.50 -6.93
CA LYS A 194 13.34 15.28 -8.11
C LYS A 194 13.50 14.46 -9.39
N GLU A 195 14.63 13.77 -9.58
CA GLU A 195 14.87 12.89 -10.74
C GLU A 195 13.75 11.84 -10.87
N LEU A 196 13.43 11.14 -9.79
CA LEU A 196 12.37 10.14 -9.76
C LEU A 196 10.99 10.76 -10.04
N SER A 197 10.69 11.91 -9.45
CA SER A 197 9.39 12.57 -9.60
C SER A 197 9.16 13.14 -11.00
N ASP A 198 10.16 13.79 -11.58
CA ASP A 198 10.09 14.34 -12.94
C ASP A 198 9.93 13.22 -13.97
N THR A 199 10.67 12.11 -13.78
CA THR A 199 10.73 11.01 -14.75
C THR A 199 9.51 10.09 -14.67
N PHE A 200 9.12 9.68 -13.45
CA PHE A 200 8.16 8.59 -13.27
C PHE A 200 6.79 9.06 -12.77
N LYS A 201 6.69 10.26 -12.19
CA LYS A 201 5.45 10.80 -11.59
C LYS A 201 4.69 9.74 -10.77
N PRO A 202 5.32 9.16 -9.73
CA PRO A 202 4.73 8.06 -8.98
C PRO A 202 3.44 8.51 -8.28
N ASP A 203 2.46 7.61 -8.15
CA ASP A 203 1.23 7.86 -7.40
C ASP A 203 1.48 7.87 -5.88
N LEU A 204 2.52 7.17 -5.43
CA LEU A 204 2.87 6.99 -4.02
C LEU A 204 4.38 7.06 -3.79
N TYR A 205 4.82 7.86 -2.83
CA TYR A 205 6.13 7.71 -2.19
C TYR A 205 5.98 7.01 -0.84
N TRP A 206 6.71 5.91 -0.68
CA TRP A 206 6.84 5.19 0.58
C TRP A 206 8.21 5.50 1.18
N PHE A 207 8.28 6.50 2.06
CA PHE A 207 9.53 6.87 2.71
C PHE A 207 9.88 5.92 3.83
N ASP A 208 11.17 5.86 4.15
CA ASP A 208 11.67 5.10 5.28
C ASP A 208 12.98 5.69 5.82
N GLY A 209 13.33 5.38 7.07
CA GLY A 209 14.55 5.91 7.69
C GLY A 209 14.39 7.29 8.33
N ASP A 210 13.16 7.72 8.63
CA ASP A 210 12.93 9.03 9.22
C ASP A 210 13.38 9.15 10.68
N TRP A 211 13.59 8.03 11.39
CA TRP A 211 13.81 7.98 12.83
C TRP A 211 15.10 8.66 13.33
N GLU A 212 16.13 8.83 12.50
CA GLU A 212 17.43 9.37 12.94
C GLU A 212 17.49 10.90 13.03
N LYS A 213 16.51 11.63 12.48
CA LYS A 213 16.45 13.11 12.49
C LYS A 213 15.03 13.63 12.72
N SER A 214 14.91 14.87 13.18
CA SER A 214 13.62 15.56 13.33
C SER A 214 13.03 16.00 11.98
N SER A 215 11.75 16.39 11.97
CA SER A 215 11.09 16.96 10.78
C SER A 215 11.84 18.18 10.23
N GLU A 216 12.36 19.04 11.10
CA GLU A 216 13.09 20.25 10.77
C GLU A 216 14.44 19.91 10.13
N GLN A 217 15.17 18.95 10.70
CA GLN A 217 16.45 18.48 10.18
C GLN A 217 16.29 17.83 8.81
N TRP A 218 15.23 17.05 8.59
CA TRP A 218 14.88 16.49 7.28
C TRP A 218 14.32 17.53 6.31
N ARG A 219 13.95 18.72 6.77
CA ARG A 219 13.18 19.72 6.02
C ARG A 219 11.90 19.12 5.43
N ALA A 220 11.22 18.28 6.22
CA ALA A 220 10.09 17.43 5.78
C ALA A 220 8.95 18.24 5.13
N GLN A 221 8.62 19.43 5.65
CA GLN A 221 7.64 20.32 5.03
C GLN A 221 8.04 20.73 3.62
N SER A 222 9.25 21.28 3.48
CA SER A 222 9.78 21.75 2.20
C SER A 222 9.91 20.60 1.20
N LEU A 223 10.22 19.40 1.66
CA LEU A 223 10.22 18.21 0.83
C LEU A 223 8.80 17.85 0.38
N LYS A 224 7.82 17.82 1.29
CA LYS A 224 6.40 17.59 0.95
C LYS A 224 5.87 18.59 -0.08
N ASP A 225 6.17 19.87 0.11
CA ASP A 225 5.79 20.95 -0.82
C ASP A 225 6.42 20.74 -2.21
N SER A 226 7.68 20.31 -2.25
CA SER A 226 8.38 20.00 -3.50
C SER A 226 7.74 18.80 -4.22
N LEU A 227 7.43 17.72 -3.49
CA LEU A 227 6.76 16.54 -4.03
C LEU A 227 5.40 16.89 -4.65
N LEU A 228 4.60 17.71 -3.96
CA LEU A 228 3.30 18.17 -4.47
C LEU A 228 3.44 19.14 -5.65
N THR A 229 4.52 19.91 -5.71
CA THR A 229 4.82 20.77 -6.87
C THR A 229 5.17 19.94 -8.10
N TRP A 230 5.97 18.88 -7.93
CA TRP A 230 6.37 18.00 -9.04
C TRP A 230 5.25 17.06 -9.47
N ASN A 231 4.43 16.59 -8.52
CA ASN A 231 3.24 15.79 -8.79
C ASN A 231 2.11 16.12 -7.77
N PRO A 232 1.12 16.93 -8.17
CA PRO A 232 0.00 17.31 -7.28
C PRO A 232 -0.87 16.15 -6.81
N LYS A 233 -0.74 14.96 -7.40
CA LYS A 233 -1.53 13.76 -7.08
C LYS A 233 -0.83 12.80 -6.12
N VAL A 234 0.45 13.05 -5.78
CA VAL A 234 1.26 12.08 -5.04
C VAL A 234 0.76 11.91 -3.60
N VAL A 235 0.64 10.64 -3.21
CA VAL A 235 0.40 10.22 -1.83
C VAL A 235 1.75 9.95 -1.16
N VAL A 236 1.85 10.26 0.13
CA VAL A 236 3.07 10.07 0.93
C VAL A 236 2.73 9.36 2.23
N ASN A 237 3.52 8.39 2.65
CA ASN A 237 3.29 7.67 3.90
C ASN A 237 3.69 8.48 5.16
N SER A 238 3.34 7.98 6.35
CA SER A 238 3.64 8.62 7.65
C SER A 238 5.13 8.70 8.00
N ARG A 239 6.01 8.04 7.23
CA ARG A 239 7.47 8.11 7.41
C ARG A 239 8.12 9.31 6.70
N LEU A 240 7.32 10.33 6.40
CA LEU A 240 7.78 11.72 6.27
C LEU A 240 7.41 12.52 7.53
N LYS A 241 7.49 11.88 8.70
CA LYS A 241 7.10 12.42 10.01
C LYS A 241 5.68 12.99 9.97
N THR A 242 5.52 14.23 10.42
CA THR A 242 4.24 14.94 10.53
C THR A 242 3.62 15.34 9.18
N TYR A 243 4.29 15.08 8.05
CA TYR A 243 3.86 15.50 6.70
C TYR A 243 3.38 14.34 5.82
N GLY A 244 3.16 13.15 6.40
CA GLY A 244 2.54 12.01 5.72
C GLY A 244 1.02 12.15 5.56
N ASP A 245 0.48 11.52 4.52
CA ASP A 245 -0.95 11.50 4.22
C ASP A 245 -1.67 10.34 4.94
N TYR A 246 -1.00 9.22 5.23
CA TYR A 246 -1.60 8.01 5.80
C TYR A 246 -0.66 7.27 6.76
N SER A 247 -1.22 6.47 7.68
CA SER A 247 -0.46 5.72 8.70
C SER A 247 0.09 4.38 8.18
N THR A 248 1.28 3.97 8.64
CA THR A 248 1.95 2.72 8.21
C THR A 248 2.29 1.76 9.36
N PRO A 249 1.31 1.08 9.98
CA PRO A 249 1.62 -0.05 10.85
C PRO A 249 2.42 -1.14 10.09
N GLU A 250 3.38 -1.74 10.77
CA GLU A 250 4.32 -2.71 10.19
C GLU A 250 4.35 -3.98 11.04
N GLN A 251 4.18 -5.15 10.41
CA GLN A 251 4.21 -6.51 10.98
C GLN A 251 3.17 -6.85 12.07
N GLY A 252 2.70 -5.88 12.86
CA GLY A 252 1.60 -6.03 13.80
C GLY A 252 0.31 -5.40 13.28
N ILE A 253 -0.73 -6.22 13.04
CA ILE A 253 -2.06 -5.72 12.67
C ILE A 253 -2.61 -4.89 13.84
N PRO A 254 -3.08 -3.65 13.63
CA PRO A 254 -3.64 -2.85 14.70
C PRO A 254 -4.89 -3.51 15.32
N VAL A 255 -4.91 -3.61 16.65
CA VAL A 255 -6.13 -4.03 17.40
C VAL A 255 -7.21 -2.94 17.34
N VAL A 256 -6.77 -1.68 17.34
CA VAL A 256 -7.61 -0.50 17.15
C VAL A 256 -7.24 0.11 15.81
N ARG A 257 -8.25 0.35 14.97
CA ARG A 257 -8.10 0.98 13.67
C ARG A 257 -7.38 2.34 13.83
N PRO A 258 -6.33 2.63 13.03
CA PRO A 258 -5.73 3.96 12.97
C PRO A 258 -6.70 5.02 12.43
N ASP A 259 -6.55 6.26 12.88
CA ASP A 259 -7.31 7.39 12.34
C ASP A 259 -6.93 7.66 10.88
N GLY A 260 -7.94 7.97 10.06
CA GLY A 260 -7.76 8.30 8.65
C GLY A 260 -7.42 7.09 7.75
N ALA A 261 -6.71 7.36 6.66
CA ALA A 261 -6.21 6.33 5.76
C ALA A 261 -4.98 5.65 6.38
N TRP A 262 -4.83 4.35 6.15
CA TRP A 262 -3.70 3.59 6.66
C TRP A 262 -3.43 2.34 5.82
N GLU A 263 -2.21 1.83 5.91
CA GLU A 263 -1.73 0.67 5.18
C GLU A 263 -0.84 -0.19 6.08
N PHE A 264 -1.18 -1.46 6.16
CA PHE A 264 -0.42 -2.46 6.88
C PHE A 264 0.59 -3.12 5.95
N CYS A 265 1.87 -2.99 6.25
CA CYS A 265 2.92 -3.69 5.51
C CYS A 265 3.37 -4.95 6.26
N MET A 266 3.50 -6.06 5.51
CA MET A 266 3.82 -7.37 6.08
C MET A 266 4.67 -8.20 5.12
N THR A 267 5.66 -8.92 5.66
CA THR A 267 6.48 -9.91 4.94
C THR A 267 5.76 -11.24 4.77
N MET A 268 6.10 -12.00 3.72
CA MET A 268 5.60 -13.37 3.57
C MET A 268 6.31 -14.38 4.46
N ASN A 269 7.60 -14.18 4.73
CA ASN A 269 8.38 -14.92 5.72
C ASN A 269 8.87 -13.93 6.81
N ASN A 270 10.06 -14.10 7.36
CA ASN A 270 10.64 -13.22 8.39
C ASN A 270 11.54 -12.12 7.80
N ASN A 271 11.66 -12.01 6.47
CA ASN A 271 12.56 -11.06 5.80
C ASN A 271 11.82 -10.24 4.72
N TRP A 272 12.28 -9.02 4.45
CA TRP A 272 11.75 -8.21 3.36
C TRP A 272 12.41 -8.59 2.03
N GLY A 273 13.73 -8.63 2.00
CA GLY A 273 14.54 -9.08 0.88
C GLY A 273 14.57 -10.61 0.75
N TYR A 274 15.12 -11.08 -0.38
CA TYR A 274 15.28 -12.51 -0.62
C TYR A 274 16.26 -13.15 0.38
N PHE A 275 15.75 -14.07 1.20
CA PHE A 275 16.53 -14.82 2.18
C PHE A 275 16.27 -16.32 1.98
N PRO A 276 17.10 -17.04 1.18
CA PRO A 276 16.81 -18.39 0.72
C PRO A 276 16.69 -19.43 1.84
N SER A 277 17.40 -19.24 2.96
CA SER A 277 17.31 -20.15 4.12
C SER A 277 16.15 -19.82 5.06
N ASP A 278 15.40 -18.74 4.82
CA ASP A 278 14.18 -18.44 5.58
C ASP A 278 12.98 -19.08 4.89
N THR A 279 12.73 -20.32 5.29
CA THR A 279 11.59 -21.12 4.83
C THR A 279 10.35 -20.93 5.69
N ASN A 280 10.39 -20.04 6.70
CA ASN A 280 9.27 -19.79 7.61
C ASN A 280 8.22 -18.86 6.97
N TYR A 281 7.70 -19.30 5.83
CA TYR A 281 6.67 -18.57 5.14
C TYR A 281 5.33 -18.72 5.84
N LYS A 282 4.68 -17.59 6.13
CA LYS A 282 3.31 -17.50 6.65
C LYS A 282 2.37 -18.40 5.83
N PRO A 283 1.50 -19.19 6.46
CA PRO A 283 0.51 -20.00 5.74
C PRO A 283 -0.39 -19.13 4.85
N LYS A 284 -0.89 -19.71 3.75
CA LYS A 284 -1.84 -19.04 2.84
C LYS A 284 -3.06 -18.51 3.61
N SER A 285 -3.57 -19.30 4.56
CA SER A 285 -4.68 -18.94 5.44
C SER A 285 -4.39 -17.72 6.31
N GLN A 286 -3.17 -17.60 6.84
CA GLN A 286 -2.77 -16.43 7.63
C GLN A 286 -2.81 -15.16 6.76
N ILE A 287 -2.24 -15.20 5.55
CA ILE A 287 -2.22 -14.04 4.64
C ILE A 287 -3.65 -13.60 4.29
N ILE A 288 -4.53 -14.56 3.96
CA ILE A 288 -5.93 -14.26 3.59
C ILE A 288 -6.71 -13.71 4.79
N ARG A 289 -6.58 -14.31 5.98
CA ARG A 289 -7.25 -13.82 7.20
C ARG A 289 -6.77 -12.41 7.56
N THR A 290 -5.46 -12.17 7.53
CA THR A 290 -4.88 -10.83 7.73
C THR A 290 -5.41 -9.82 6.72
N PHE A 291 -5.50 -10.19 5.43
CA PHE A 291 -6.08 -9.31 4.41
C PHE A 291 -7.51 -8.90 4.77
N VAL A 292 -8.33 -9.86 5.20
CA VAL A 292 -9.73 -9.61 5.62
C VAL A 292 -9.81 -8.70 6.83
N GLU A 293 -8.99 -8.92 7.86
CA GLU A 293 -8.94 -8.04 9.05
C GLU A 293 -8.59 -6.58 8.68
N VAL A 294 -7.61 -6.42 7.79
CA VAL A 294 -7.15 -5.10 7.33
C VAL A 294 -8.24 -4.36 6.57
N ILE A 295 -8.90 -5.00 5.59
CA ILE A 295 -9.95 -4.33 4.81
C ILE A 295 -11.23 -4.08 5.65
N ALA A 296 -11.53 -4.97 6.61
CA ALA A 296 -12.65 -4.80 7.54
C ALA A 296 -12.47 -3.60 8.47
N SER A 297 -11.22 -3.26 8.78
CA SER A 297 -10.84 -2.05 9.51
C SER A 297 -10.49 -0.87 8.57
N GLY A 298 -10.79 -0.99 7.27
CA GLY A 298 -10.68 0.10 6.29
C GLY A 298 -9.26 0.47 5.87
N GLY A 299 -8.30 -0.42 6.06
CA GLY A 299 -6.92 -0.24 5.62
C GLY A 299 -6.61 -0.94 4.29
N ASN A 300 -5.37 -0.75 3.84
CA ASN A 300 -4.78 -1.51 2.74
C ASN A 300 -3.74 -2.50 3.27
N LEU A 301 -3.68 -3.70 2.70
CA LEU A 301 -2.57 -4.61 2.91
C LEU A 301 -1.50 -4.35 1.83
N LEU A 302 -0.29 -4.06 2.25
CA LEU A 302 0.90 -4.00 1.40
C LEU A 302 1.75 -5.25 1.66
N LEU A 303 1.53 -6.30 0.85
CA LEU A 303 2.13 -7.61 1.04
C LEU A 303 3.48 -7.69 0.32
N ASN A 304 4.54 -8.00 1.05
CA ASN A 304 5.90 -7.95 0.53
C ASN A 304 6.35 -9.23 -0.19
N ILE A 305 7.08 -9.05 -1.28
CA ILE A 305 7.95 -10.04 -1.92
C ILE A 305 9.41 -9.59 -1.88
N GLY A 306 10.31 -10.58 -1.84
CA GLY A 306 11.75 -10.39 -2.00
C GLY A 306 12.21 -11.17 -3.22
N PRO A 307 12.28 -10.55 -4.42
CA PRO A 307 12.75 -11.21 -5.63
C PRO A 307 14.21 -11.64 -5.52
N LYS A 308 14.56 -12.73 -6.22
CA LYS A 308 15.93 -13.23 -6.31
C LYS A 308 16.84 -12.22 -7.03
N PRO A 309 18.17 -12.27 -6.85
CA PRO A 309 19.12 -11.39 -7.52
C PRO A 309 19.06 -11.41 -9.05
N ASP A 310 18.54 -12.49 -9.64
CA ASP A 310 18.35 -12.60 -11.08
C ASP A 310 17.04 -11.96 -11.56
N GLY A 311 16.15 -11.51 -10.66
CA GLY A 311 14.86 -10.89 -10.99
C GLY A 311 13.66 -11.85 -11.03
N THR A 312 13.85 -13.13 -10.71
CA THR A 312 12.71 -14.06 -10.54
C THR A 312 12.07 -13.91 -9.15
N ILE A 313 10.76 -14.08 -9.07
CA ILE A 313 10.04 -14.16 -7.78
C ILE A 313 10.12 -15.61 -7.29
N ALA A 314 10.40 -15.82 -5.99
CA ALA A 314 10.47 -17.16 -5.43
C ALA A 314 9.11 -17.89 -5.54
N LYS A 315 9.12 -19.20 -5.82
CA LYS A 315 7.90 -19.99 -6.05
C LYS A 315 6.94 -19.90 -4.86
N GLU A 316 7.47 -19.97 -3.65
CA GLU A 316 6.72 -19.89 -2.40
C GLU A 316 5.97 -18.56 -2.25
N GLN A 317 6.53 -17.48 -2.78
CA GLN A 317 5.91 -16.16 -2.80
C GLN A 317 4.79 -16.10 -3.85
N VAL A 318 5.04 -16.61 -5.07
CA VAL A 318 4.02 -16.70 -6.13
C VAL A 318 2.82 -17.51 -5.67
N GLU A 319 3.02 -18.69 -5.07
CA GLU A 319 1.94 -19.55 -4.58
C GLU A 319 1.03 -18.88 -3.54
N ARG A 320 1.56 -17.93 -2.75
CA ARG A 320 0.81 -17.18 -1.74
C ARG A 320 0.06 -16.00 -2.34
N LEU A 321 0.72 -15.28 -3.26
CA LEU A 321 0.06 -14.24 -4.05
C LEU A 321 -1.13 -14.82 -4.82
N GLU A 322 -0.93 -15.96 -5.50
CA GLU A 322 -1.99 -16.62 -6.26
C GLU A 322 -3.11 -17.11 -5.36
N ALA A 323 -2.81 -17.73 -4.20
CA ALA A 323 -3.84 -18.15 -3.25
C ALA A 323 -4.69 -16.97 -2.73
N LEU A 324 -4.06 -15.83 -2.44
CA LEU A 324 -4.79 -14.61 -2.08
C LEU A 324 -5.65 -14.11 -3.25
N GLY A 325 -5.10 -14.12 -4.46
CA GLY A 325 -5.80 -13.74 -5.68
C GLY A 325 -7.02 -14.62 -5.98
N ASP A 326 -6.90 -15.93 -5.80
CA ASP A 326 -7.98 -16.90 -5.96
C ASP A 326 -9.12 -16.60 -4.98
N TRP A 327 -8.79 -16.33 -3.72
CA TRP A 327 -9.76 -15.94 -2.70
C TRP A 327 -10.43 -14.60 -3.04
N ILE A 328 -9.66 -13.60 -3.49
CA ILE A 328 -10.19 -12.29 -3.87
C ILE A 328 -11.17 -12.42 -5.04
N ARG A 329 -10.84 -13.17 -6.09
CA ARG A 329 -11.73 -13.33 -7.26
C ARG A 329 -13.07 -13.97 -6.88
N LYS A 330 -13.05 -14.95 -5.97
CA LYS A 330 -14.27 -15.58 -5.46
C LYS A 330 -15.15 -14.61 -4.65
N HIS A 331 -14.55 -13.63 -3.97
CA HIS A 331 -15.25 -12.73 -3.04
C HIS A 331 -15.20 -11.25 -3.45
N GLU A 332 -14.99 -10.96 -4.74
CA GLU A 332 -14.61 -9.62 -5.21
C GLU A 332 -15.60 -8.51 -4.82
N THR A 333 -16.89 -8.84 -4.75
CA THR A 333 -17.98 -7.91 -4.39
C THR A 333 -17.82 -7.34 -2.98
N ALA A 334 -17.18 -8.09 -2.09
CA ALA A 334 -16.94 -7.72 -0.70
C ALA A 334 -15.58 -7.01 -0.48
N VAL A 335 -14.71 -6.99 -1.50
CA VAL A 335 -13.33 -6.49 -1.36
C VAL A 335 -13.21 -5.05 -1.85
N PHE A 336 -13.33 -4.80 -3.16
CA PHE A 336 -12.95 -3.49 -3.73
C PHE A 336 -14.05 -2.44 -3.63
N ASN A 337 -15.33 -2.85 -3.63
CA ASN A 337 -16.45 -1.93 -3.44
C ASN A 337 -16.89 -1.84 -1.98
N SER A 338 -15.94 -1.96 -1.05
CA SER A 338 -16.23 -1.98 0.38
C SER A 338 -15.43 -0.95 1.18
N LYS A 339 -15.96 -0.64 2.36
CA LYS A 339 -15.36 0.18 3.39
C LYS A 339 -15.39 -0.57 4.72
N ALA A 340 -14.79 0.03 5.74
CA ALA A 340 -14.76 -0.54 7.08
C ALA A 340 -16.16 -0.95 7.55
N GLY A 341 -16.22 -2.04 8.31
CA GLY A 341 -17.45 -2.65 8.75
C GLY A 341 -18.10 -2.01 9.98
N LEU A 342 -18.93 -2.82 10.62
CA LEU A 342 -19.65 -2.50 11.84
C LEU A 342 -18.68 -2.33 13.03
N PRO A 343 -19.03 -1.49 14.01
CA PRO A 343 -18.34 -1.45 15.31
C PRO A 343 -18.37 -2.79 16.04
N TYR A 344 -17.48 -2.96 17.02
CA TYR A 344 -17.46 -4.13 17.87
C TYR A 344 -18.80 -4.36 18.59
N GLY A 345 -19.16 -5.63 18.77
CA GLY A 345 -20.37 -6.07 19.46
C GLY A 345 -21.55 -6.42 18.54
N HIS A 346 -21.53 -6.00 17.28
CA HIS A 346 -22.59 -6.32 16.31
C HIS A 346 -22.47 -7.70 15.69
N PHE A 347 -21.23 -8.15 15.48
CA PHE A 347 -20.87 -9.44 14.93
C PHE A 347 -19.53 -9.88 15.54
N TYR A 348 -19.36 -11.17 15.80
CA TYR A 348 -18.12 -11.72 16.38
C TYR A 348 -17.19 -12.20 15.27
N GLY A 349 -16.74 -11.25 14.45
CA GLY A 349 -15.82 -11.44 13.34
C GLY A 349 -15.66 -10.14 12.55
N PRO A 350 -14.76 -10.10 11.55
CA PRO A 350 -14.62 -8.93 10.69
C PRO A 350 -15.89 -8.70 9.86
N THR A 351 -16.19 -7.44 9.59
CA THR A 351 -17.26 -7.08 8.66
C THR A 351 -16.78 -6.00 7.69
N MET A 352 -17.44 -5.91 6.55
CA MET A 352 -17.28 -4.80 5.61
C MET A 352 -18.65 -4.27 5.24
N LEU A 353 -18.72 -2.99 4.85
CA LEU A 353 -19.92 -2.39 4.27
C LEU A 353 -19.64 -2.08 2.80
N ASN A 354 -20.63 -2.18 1.91
CA ASN A 354 -20.50 -1.52 0.61
C ASN A 354 -20.50 0.00 0.78
N LYS A 355 -20.10 0.73 -0.27
CA LYS A 355 -20.03 2.20 -0.23
C LYS A 355 -21.35 2.86 0.16
N ASP A 356 -22.46 2.36 -0.39
CA ASP A 356 -23.83 2.88 -0.16
C ASP A 356 -24.48 2.39 1.15
N GLU A 357 -23.78 1.54 1.92
CA GLU A 357 -24.27 0.96 3.19
C GLU A 357 -25.56 0.14 3.09
N THR A 358 -25.91 -0.35 1.91
CA THR A 358 -27.04 -1.26 1.66
C THR A 358 -26.66 -2.73 1.76
N LYS A 359 -25.36 -3.05 1.90
CA LYS A 359 -24.84 -4.41 2.05
C LYS A 359 -23.85 -4.50 3.19
N ILE A 360 -24.01 -5.53 4.00
CA ILE A 360 -23.08 -5.92 5.06
C ILE A 360 -22.44 -7.24 4.65
N TYR A 361 -21.11 -7.30 4.68
CA TYR A 361 -20.36 -8.51 4.46
C TYR A 361 -19.85 -9.04 5.81
N LEU A 362 -20.22 -10.27 6.17
CA LEU A 362 -19.76 -10.93 7.39
C LEU A 362 -18.64 -11.91 7.01
N ALA A 363 -17.47 -11.78 7.62
CA ALA A 363 -16.37 -12.71 7.43
C ALA A 363 -16.39 -13.81 8.50
N LEU A 364 -16.54 -15.05 8.06
CA LEU A 364 -16.44 -16.24 8.89
C LEU A 364 -15.05 -16.85 8.69
N PHE A 365 -14.20 -16.74 9.71
CA PHE A 365 -12.89 -17.40 9.69
C PHE A 365 -13.01 -18.90 9.87
N ASP A 366 -13.99 -19.35 10.64
CA ASP A 366 -14.20 -20.76 10.95
C ASP A 366 -15.67 -21.13 10.68
N ALA A 367 -15.93 -22.43 10.53
CA ALA A 367 -17.27 -22.94 10.31
C ALA A 367 -18.19 -22.57 11.52
N PRO A 368 -19.31 -21.86 11.29
CA PRO A 368 -20.20 -21.46 12.37
C PRO A 368 -20.96 -22.67 12.94
N LYS A 369 -21.33 -22.57 14.22
CA LYS A 369 -22.14 -23.59 14.90
C LYS A 369 -23.56 -23.09 15.10
N ASN A 370 -24.56 -23.94 14.82
CA ASN A 370 -26.00 -23.71 14.98
C ASN A 370 -26.58 -22.57 14.10
N TYR A 371 -26.14 -21.33 14.30
CA TYR A 371 -26.57 -20.15 13.54
C TYR A 371 -25.53 -19.03 13.64
N ILE A 372 -25.59 -18.07 12.70
CA ILE A 372 -24.79 -16.85 12.71
C ILE A 372 -25.62 -15.73 13.35
N SER A 373 -25.04 -14.99 14.29
CA SER A 373 -25.72 -13.91 15.02
C SER A 373 -25.28 -12.53 14.52
N LEU A 374 -26.22 -11.73 14.03
CA LEU A 374 -25.99 -10.33 13.65
C LEU A 374 -26.94 -9.40 14.44
N LYS A 375 -26.37 -8.46 15.19
CA LYS A 375 -27.09 -7.63 16.17
C LYS A 375 -27.22 -6.18 15.71
N GLY A 376 -28.29 -5.52 16.15
CA GLY A 376 -28.47 -4.08 15.99
C GLY A 376 -28.92 -3.61 14.60
N ILE A 377 -29.29 -4.53 13.70
CA ILE A 377 -29.74 -4.17 12.34
C ILE A 377 -31.23 -3.83 12.36
N GLN A 378 -31.56 -2.57 12.14
CA GLN A 378 -32.95 -2.09 12.17
C GLN A 378 -33.64 -2.21 10.81
N ASN A 379 -32.88 -2.22 9.72
CA ASN A 379 -33.41 -2.30 8.36
C ASN A 379 -34.14 -3.63 8.10
N LYS A 380 -35.08 -3.61 7.16
CA LYS A 380 -35.55 -4.85 6.54
C LYS A 380 -34.41 -5.47 5.75
N VAL A 381 -34.27 -6.80 5.89
CA VAL A 381 -33.27 -7.59 5.18
C VAL A 381 -33.95 -8.15 3.92
N LYS A 382 -33.38 -7.85 2.77
CA LYS A 382 -33.87 -8.28 1.46
C LYS A 382 -33.41 -9.70 1.12
N SER A 383 -32.13 -9.99 1.35
CA SER A 383 -31.56 -11.31 1.10
C SER A 383 -30.31 -11.55 1.96
N ILE A 384 -29.97 -12.81 2.18
CA ILE A 384 -28.70 -13.22 2.76
C ILE A 384 -28.15 -14.37 1.91
N LYS A 385 -26.90 -14.27 1.46
CA LYS A 385 -26.28 -15.28 0.60
C LYS A 385 -24.79 -15.47 0.89
N VAL A 386 -24.27 -16.64 0.52
CA VAL A 386 -22.84 -16.94 0.59
C VAL A 386 -22.16 -16.44 -0.69
N VAL A 387 -21.26 -15.47 -0.55
CA VAL A 387 -20.53 -14.88 -1.69
C VAL A 387 -19.66 -15.93 -2.38
N GLY A 388 -19.69 -15.96 -3.71
CA GLY A 388 -18.98 -16.97 -4.50
C GLY A 388 -19.74 -18.30 -4.64
N SER A 389 -21.01 -18.34 -4.24
CA SER A 389 -21.93 -19.47 -4.47
C SER A 389 -23.35 -18.97 -4.78
N ASN A 390 -24.25 -19.89 -5.14
CA ASN A 390 -25.69 -19.60 -5.31
C ASN A 390 -26.51 -19.92 -4.05
N GLN A 391 -25.89 -20.13 -2.89
CA GLN A 391 -26.62 -20.45 -1.66
C GLN A 391 -27.22 -19.19 -1.04
N GLU A 392 -28.54 -19.13 -1.00
CA GLU A 392 -29.30 -18.27 -0.10
C GLU A 392 -29.39 -18.91 1.30
N LEU A 393 -29.42 -18.05 2.31
CA LEU A 393 -29.52 -18.44 3.72
C LEU A 393 -30.82 -17.92 4.29
N SER A 394 -31.58 -18.81 4.93
CA SER A 394 -32.74 -18.39 5.70
C SER A 394 -32.31 -17.62 6.96
N PHE A 395 -33.19 -16.78 7.48
CA PHE A 395 -32.96 -16.07 8.73
C PHE A 395 -34.27 -15.78 9.45
N GLU A 396 -34.16 -15.62 10.77
CA GLU A 396 -35.24 -15.14 11.62
C GLU A 396 -34.78 -13.93 12.44
N ARG A 397 -35.74 -13.11 12.89
CA ARG A 397 -35.49 -12.08 13.90
C ARG A 397 -35.99 -12.60 15.24
N ASN A 398 -35.07 -12.80 16.19
CA ASN A 398 -35.41 -13.24 17.53
C ASN A 398 -35.31 -12.09 18.54
N GLY A 399 -36.36 -11.93 19.35
CA GLY A 399 -36.46 -10.93 20.41
C GLY A 399 -36.55 -9.48 19.90
N GLY A 400 -36.20 -8.54 20.77
CA GLY A 400 -36.31 -7.10 20.54
C GLY A 400 -37.61 -6.50 21.07
N ALA A 401 -37.70 -5.18 21.01
CA ALA A 401 -38.86 -4.38 21.39
C ALA A 401 -39.02 -3.29 20.31
N ALA A 402 -39.67 -3.65 19.20
CA ALA A 402 -39.79 -2.78 18.03
C ALA A 402 -40.46 -1.43 18.39
N TRP A 403 -41.41 -1.45 19.34
CA TRP A 403 -42.08 -0.25 19.84
C TRP A 403 -41.15 0.72 20.57
N ASN A 404 -39.99 0.25 21.06
CA ASN A 404 -38.94 1.07 21.68
C ASN A 404 -37.68 1.17 20.81
N ASN A 405 -37.81 0.91 19.51
CA ASN A 405 -36.72 0.97 18.54
C ASN A 405 -35.54 0.01 18.85
N ILE A 406 -35.80 -1.07 19.60
CA ILE A 406 -34.82 -2.12 19.91
C ILE A 406 -35.01 -3.26 18.91
N PRO A 407 -34.12 -3.43 17.91
CA PRO A 407 -34.27 -4.48 16.92
C PRO A 407 -34.01 -5.86 17.54
N GLY A 408 -34.73 -6.86 17.07
CA GLY A 408 -34.38 -8.26 17.32
C GLY A 408 -33.04 -8.64 16.71
N ILE A 409 -32.44 -9.70 17.23
CA ILE A 409 -31.18 -10.27 16.72
C ILE A 409 -31.50 -11.07 15.46
N LEU A 410 -30.76 -10.84 14.38
CA LEU A 410 -30.81 -11.69 13.20
C LEU A 410 -30.07 -12.99 13.50
N ARG A 411 -30.81 -14.11 13.47
CA ARG A 411 -30.25 -15.46 13.48
C ARG A 411 -30.30 -16.00 12.07
N ILE A 412 -29.13 -16.21 11.50
CA ILE A 412 -28.95 -16.59 10.11
C ILE A 412 -28.53 -18.05 10.06
N GLU A 413 -29.11 -18.81 9.14
CA GLU A 413 -28.72 -20.17 8.84
C GLU A 413 -27.22 -20.28 8.51
N ILE A 414 -26.60 -21.40 8.86
CA ILE A 414 -25.20 -21.64 8.53
C ILE A 414 -25.04 -22.06 7.05
N PRO A 415 -23.94 -21.67 6.37
CA PRO A 415 -23.64 -22.18 5.03
C PRO A 415 -23.54 -23.70 5.00
N GLN A 416 -23.92 -24.31 3.88
CA GLN A 416 -23.65 -25.72 3.63
C GLN A 416 -22.14 -25.93 3.55
N GLY A 417 -21.64 -27.05 4.07
CA GLY A 417 -20.20 -27.32 4.13
C GLY A 417 -19.46 -27.15 2.80
N LYS A 418 -20.08 -27.54 1.68
CA LYS A 418 -19.52 -27.38 0.32
C LYS A 418 -19.35 -25.92 -0.14
N ASN A 419 -20.06 -24.99 0.49
CA ASN A 419 -20.03 -23.56 0.19
C ASN A 419 -19.15 -22.77 1.18
N LEU A 420 -18.59 -23.44 2.20
CA LEU A 420 -17.58 -22.84 3.06
C LEU A 420 -16.26 -22.72 2.29
N ASP A 421 -15.64 -21.55 2.40
CA ASP A 421 -14.28 -21.34 1.98
C ASP A 421 -13.31 -21.86 3.05
N PRO A 422 -12.23 -22.57 2.67
CA PRO A 422 -11.27 -23.12 3.63
C PRO A 422 -10.47 -22.06 4.39
N ASN A 423 -10.41 -20.81 3.91
CA ASN A 423 -9.67 -19.73 4.57
C ASN A 423 -10.61 -18.75 5.29
N VAL A 424 -11.54 -18.17 4.53
CA VAL A 424 -12.53 -17.20 5.02
C VAL A 424 -13.78 -17.24 4.15
N THR A 425 -14.94 -17.56 4.73
CA THR A 425 -16.23 -17.49 4.02
C THR A 425 -16.83 -16.10 4.18
N ILE A 426 -17.34 -15.50 3.11
CA ILE A 426 -18.05 -14.22 3.17
C ILE A 426 -19.56 -14.41 2.98
N ILE A 427 -20.34 -13.85 3.89
CA ILE A 427 -21.80 -13.77 3.80
C ILE A 427 -22.21 -12.34 3.44
N GLU A 428 -22.98 -12.16 2.38
CA GLU A 428 -23.59 -10.87 2.01
C GLU A 428 -25.00 -10.80 2.61
N VAL A 429 -25.26 -9.76 3.41
CA VAL A 429 -26.58 -9.37 3.91
C VAL A 429 -27.00 -8.11 3.14
N GLU A 430 -28.01 -8.23 2.29
CA GLU A 430 -28.57 -7.12 1.52
C GLU A 430 -29.75 -6.50 2.28
N LEU A 431 -29.74 -5.18 2.41
CA LEU A 431 -30.76 -4.39 3.10
C LEU A 431 -31.65 -3.69 2.05
N GLU A 432 -32.90 -3.39 2.42
CA GLU A 432 -33.79 -2.59 1.54
C GLU A 432 -33.31 -1.13 1.39
N ASP A 433 -32.67 -0.58 2.43
CA ASP A 433 -32.18 0.80 2.50
C ASP A 433 -30.78 0.84 3.15
N ALA A 434 -30.14 2.02 3.11
CA ALA A 434 -28.89 2.28 3.82
C ALA A 434 -28.99 1.93 5.32
N LEU A 435 -27.92 1.37 5.87
CA LEU A 435 -27.84 0.82 7.23
C LEU A 435 -28.30 1.82 8.31
N LYS A 436 -29.26 1.36 9.12
CA LYS A 436 -29.71 1.96 10.38
C LYS A 436 -29.30 1.03 11.52
N LEU A 437 -28.28 1.46 12.26
CA LEU A 437 -27.60 0.64 13.26
C LEU A 437 -27.98 1.07 14.68
N TYR A 438 -28.54 0.14 15.46
CA TYR A 438 -28.86 0.33 16.87
C TYR A 438 -27.65 0.03 17.77
N ARG A 439 -27.22 1.01 18.57
CA ARG A 439 -26.11 0.90 19.55
C ARG A 439 -26.54 1.20 20.99
N GLY A 440 -27.77 0.83 21.37
CA GLY A 440 -28.27 1.09 22.72
C GLY A 440 -27.70 0.14 23.78
N HIS A 441 -27.78 0.57 25.04
CA HIS A 441 -27.19 -0.12 26.20
C HIS A 441 -28.11 -1.16 26.85
N GLY A 442 -29.28 -1.46 26.25
CA GLY A 442 -30.24 -2.41 26.81
C GLY A 442 -31.01 -1.87 28.02
N ASN A 443 -31.41 -0.60 27.98
CA ASN A 443 -32.23 0.03 29.02
C ASN A 443 -33.52 -0.79 29.29
N ALA A 444 -34.01 -0.72 30.52
CA ALA A 444 -35.27 -1.36 30.90
C ALA A 444 -36.40 -0.91 29.95
N VAL A 445 -37.18 -1.87 29.47
CA VAL A 445 -38.43 -1.61 28.75
C VAL A 445 -39.49 -1.33 29.82
N GLU A 446 -39.65 -0.06 30.19
CA GLU A 446 -40.55 0.37 31.27
C GLU A 446 -42.02 0.48 30.81
N LEU A 447 -42.27 0.44 29.50
CA LEU A 447 -43.59 0.43 28.88
C LEU A 447 -43.67 -0.70 27.85
N ASN A 448 -44.46 -1.73 28.16
CA ASN A 448 -44.96 -2.70 27.20
C ASN A 448 -46.29 -2.15 26.67
N LYS A 449 -46.37 -1.84 25.37
CA LYS A 449 -47.63 -1.45 24.72
C LYS A 449 -48.27 -2.64 24.05
#